data_AF-C5T5D9-F1
#
_entry.id   AF-C5T5D9-F1
#
_cell.length_a   1.000
_cell.length_b   1.000
_cell.length_c   1.000
_cell.angle_alpha   90.00
_cell.angle_beta   90.00
_cell.angle_gamma   90.00
#
_symmetry.space_group_name_H-M   'P 1'
#
loop_
_entity.id
_entity.type
_entity.pdbx_description
1 polymer ?
#
loop_
_entity_poly.entity_id
_entity_poly.type
_entity_poly.pdbx_seq_one_letter_code
_entity_poly.pdbx_strand_id
1 'polypeptide(L)'
;ADEPPWGASDDPGWQPHGEGGYGTQRRPPFRKNGDWKGGWKKKDAAPWPPQPRLPGTPSASRADHAARLLLSHMAFLEELTPEDHAALGTQPAPHGPLFVWLEGQFHEHGPRAWALLRESLRGHPCEDLAVKVMTGSHAQTEGDLHELRLELRDLLNRMLVENIKAQQKALIQQAAQDPTALERYRALEQRRIALQGIAPRSP
;
A
#
# COMPACT_ATOMS: atom_id res chain seq x y z
N ALA A 1 9.41 -34.20 48.27
CA ALA A 1 8.00 -33.75 48.25
C ALA A 1 7.82 -32.85 49.46
N ASP A 2 7.10 -31.74 49.24
CA ASP A 2 6.61 -30.74 50.21
C ASP A 2 7.58 -29.65 50.68
N GLU A 3 7.59 -28.54 49.93
CA GLU A 3 7.89 -27.17 50.39
C GLU A 3 6.69 -26.59 51.15
N PRO A 4 6.93 -25.75 52.17
CA PRO A 4 6.00 -24.66 52.46
C PRO A 4 6.75 -23.36 52.91
N PRO A 5 6.06 -22.22 53.17
CA PRO A 5 6.10 -21.05 52.29
C PRO A 5 6.46 -19.77 53.07
N TRP A 6 7.55 -19.10 52.73
CA TRP A 6 7.94 -17.87 53.44
C TRP A 6 8.13 -16.79 52.38
N GLY A 7 7.45 -15.65 52.42
CA GLY A 7 7.04 -14.89 53.59
C GLY A 7 7.58 -13.49 53.35
N ALA A 8 6.69 -12.56 53.08
CA ALA A 8 7.05 -11.19 52.78
C ALA A 8 7.52 -10.45 54.04
N SER A 9 8.43 -9.51 53.76
CA SER A 9 8.59 -8.17 54.33
C SER A 9 9.46 -7.91 55.58
N ASP A 10 10.20 -6.81 55.41
CA ASP A 10 10.68 -5.80 56.36
C ASP A 10 12.02 -6.01 57.11
N ASP A 11 13.06 -5.33 56.56
CA ASP A 11 13.99 -4.31 57.14
C ASP A 11 14.18 -4.20 58.68
N PRO A 12 15.16 -3.45 59.25
CA PRO A 12 16.38 -2.79 58.72
C PRO A 12 17.64 -2.97 59.61
N GLY A 13 18.84 -2.56 59.15
CA GLY A 13 19.99 -2.42 60.07
C GLY A 13 21.39 -2.24 59.48
N TRP A 14 21.70 -1.04 58.97
CA TRP A 14 22.91 -0.22 59.21
C TRP A 14 24.04 -0.82 60.10
N GLN A 15 25.38 -0.74 59.88
CA GLN A 15 26.32 0.26 59.28
C GLN A 15 27.80 -0.25 59.60
N PRO A 16 28.92 0.52 59.47
CA PRO A 16 29.73 0.99 58.32
C PRO A 16 31.23 0.53 58.35
N HIS A 17 32.06 0.97 57.40
CA HIS A 17 33.31 1.77 57.61
C HIS A 17 33.99 1.99 56.24
N GLY A 18 34.03 3.22 55.72
CA GLY A 18 35.22 4.10 55.73
C GLY A 18 35.92 4.00 54.36
N GLU A 19 36.31 5.02 53.62
CA GLU A 19 36.82 6.35 53.94
C GLU A 19 36.97 7.06 52.56
N GLY A 20 36.39 8.23 52.31
CA GLY A 20 37.18 9.46 52.28
C GLY A 20 37.03 10.24 50.96
N GLY A 21 36.71 11.55 51.03
CA GLY A 21 37.28 12.54 50.10
C GLY A 21 36.38 13.23 49.04
N TYR A 22 35.47 14.10 49.49
CA TYR A 22 35.01 15.39 48.92
C TYR A 22 34.94 15.65 47.39
N GLY A 23 33.71 15.92 46.91
CA GLY A 23 33.44 16.51 45.58
C GLY A 23 31.95 16.74 45.27
N THR A 24 31.34 17.70 45.98
CA THR A 24 30.10 18.46 45.70
C THR A 24 29.06 17.94 44.69
N GLN A 25 27.89 17.57 45.22
CA GLN A 25 26.65 17.28 44.49
C GLN A 25 26.13 18.50 43.68
N ARG A 26 25.80 18.28 42.40
CA ARG A 26 24.72 19.00 41.72
C ARG A 26 23.83 18.00 40.98
N ARG A 27 22.64 17.74 41.55
CA ARG A 27 21.54 17.06 40.85
C ARG A 27 21.10 17.94 39.67
N PRO A 28 20.91 17.39 38.45
CA PRO A 28 20.32 18.17 37.37
C PRO A 28 18.83 18.40 37.65
N PRO A 29 18.31 19.61 37.42
CA PRO A 29 16.93 19.93 37.78
C PRO A 29 15.93 19.24 36.85
N PHE A 30 14.83 18.81 37.44
CA PHE A 30 13.58 18.47 36.78
C PHE A 30 13.19 19.59 35.80
N ARG A 31 13.26 19.32 34.49
CA ARG A 31 12.83 20.26 33.45
C ARG A 31 11.36 20.04 33.12
N LYS A 32 10.59 21.07 33.46
CA LYS A 32 9.18 21.29 33.10
C LYS A 32 9.14 22.04 31.76
N ASN A 33 8.41 21.48 30.80
CA ASN A 33 7.96 22.06 29.52
C ASN A 33 8.99 22.53 28.48
N GLY A 34 8.77 22.14 27.23
CA GLY A 34 9.26 22.84 26.04
C GLY A 34 10.07 22.00 25.05
N ASP A 35 9.64 22.02 23.78
CA ASP A 35 10.46 21.74 22.57
C ASP A 35 10.58 20.29 22.06
N TRP A 36 9.45 19.73 21.59
CA TRP A 36 9.42 18.60 20.62
C TRP A 36 9.76 19.04 19.18
N LYS A 37 10.60 20.06 19.00
CA LYS A 37 11.08 20.49 17.67
C LYS A 37 12.60 20.30 17.58
N GLY A 38 12.99 19.24 16.87
CA GLY A 38 14.33 19.15 16.26
C GLY A 38 15.02 17.82 16.50
N GLY A 39 14.79 16.84 15.62
CA GLY A 39 15.47 15.55 15.69
C GLY A 39 15.59 14.78 14.38
N TRP A 40 15.42 15.41 13.22
CA TRP A 40 15.64 14.77 11.91
C TRP A 40 17.08 14.95 11.43
N LYS A 41 18.08 14.60 12.25
CA LYS A 41 19.47 14.45 11.78
C LYS A 41 20.21 13.41 12.61
N LYS A 42 20.03 12.15 12.22
CA LYS A 42 21.02 11.07 12.35
C LYS A 42 20.54 9.90 11.48
N LYS A 43 20.80 9.98 10.17
CA LYS A 43 20.61 8.85 9.23
C LYS A 43 21.91 8.40 8.58
N ASP A 44 23.04 8.82 9.15
CA ASP A 44 24.38 8.60 8.57
C ASP A 44 25.21 7.56 9.35
N ALA A 45 24.58 6.75 10.20
CA ALA A 45 25.27 5.73 11.01
C ALA A 45 24.89 4.28 10.65
N ALA A 46 24.39 4.04 9.44
CA ALA A 46 24.23 2.68 8.92
C ALA A 46 25.50 2.30 8.12
N PRO A 47 26.13 1.14 8.36
CA PRO A 47 27.33 0.70 7.63
C PRO A 47 27.06 0.26 6.18
N TRP A 48 25.85 0.48 5.68
CA TRP A 48 25.43 0.07 4.34
C TRP A 48 25.31 1.30 3.43
N PRO A 49 25.74 1.21 2.15
CA PRO A 49 25.54 2.30 1.20
C PRO A 49 24.04 2.59 1.07
N PRO A 50 23.64 3.88 0.93
CA PRO A 50 22.24 4.23 0.76
C PRO A 50 21.70 3.54 -0.49
N GLN A 51 20.75 2.62 -0.30
CA GLN A 51 20.14 1.93 -1.43
C GLN A 51 19.39 2.94 -2.30
N PRO A 52 19.59 2.93 -3.63
CA PRO A 52 18.82 3.78 -4.54
C PRO A 52 17.34 3.45 -4.37
N ARG A 53 16.54 4.44 -3.93
CA ARG A 53 15.09 4.30 -4.02
C ARG A 53 14.71 4.39 -5.50
N LEU A 54 14.45 3.25 -6.12
CA LEU A 54 13.82 3.20 -7.44
C LEU A 54 12.49 3.98 -7.37
N PRO A 55 12.21 4.88 -8.33
CA PRO A 55 11.01 5.68 -8.32
C PRO A 55 9.82 4.84 -8.82
N GLY A 56 9.36 3.88 -8.00
CA GLY A 56 8.03 3.33 -8.18
C GLY A 56 7.01 4.39 -7.79
N THR A 57 6.26 4.94 -8.75
CA THR A 57 5.12 5.77 -8.39
C THR A 57 4.11 4.91 -7.63
N PRO A 58 3.36 5.47 -6.65
CA PRO A 58 2.31 4.71 -5.97
C PRO A 58 1.31 4.07 -6.93
N SER A 59 1.11 4.66 -8.11
CA SER A 59 0.27 4.12 -9.19
C SER A 59 0.84 2.83 -9.79
N ALA A 60 2.13 2.81 -10.13
CA ALA A 60 2.78 1.59 -10.61
C ALA A 60 2.72 0.46 -9.57
N SER A 61 2.90 0.79 -8.28
CA SER A 61 2.78 -0.20 -7.20
C SER A 61 1.36 -0.76 -7.05
N ARG A 62 0.31 0.05 -7.24
CA ARG A 62 -1.08 -0.44 -7.22
C ARG A 62 -1.40 -1.30 -8.43
N ALA A 63 -0.95 -0.89 -9.61
CA ALA A 63 -1.16 -1.66 -10.83
C ALA A 63 -0.42 -3.01 -10.79
N ASP A 64 0.82 -3.05 -10.24
CA ASP A 64 1.53 -4.30 -9.97
C ASP A 64 0.72 -5.20 -9.01
N HIS A 65 0.10 -4.62 -7.98
CA HIS A 65 -0.71 -5.37 -7.01
C HIS A 65 -2.00 -5.93 -7.63
N ALA A 66 -2.76 -5.09 -8.34
CA ALA A 66 -3.97 -5.53 -9.04
C ALA A 66 -3.65 -6.62 -10.07
N ALA A 67 -2.56 -6.48 -10.82
CA ALA A 67 -2.08 -7.51 -11.75
C ALA A 67 -1.81 -8.84 -11.04
N ARG A 68 -1.14 -8.80 -9.89
CA ARG A 68 -0.88 -10.00 -9.09
C ARG A 68 -2.17 -10.67 -8.61
N LEU A 69 -3.12 -9.91 -8.05
CA LEU A 69 -4.40 -10.46 -7.58
C LEU A 69 -5.17 -11.12 -8.72
N LEU A 70 -5.25 -10.48 -9.89
CA LEU A 70 -5.98 -11.00 -11.04
C LEU A 70 -5.27 -12.17 -11.74
N LEU A 71 -3.94 -12.21 -11.74
CA LEU A 71 -3.18 -13.36 -12.27
C LEU A 71 -3.29 -14.59 -11.36
N SER A 72 -3.40 -14.38 -10.04
CA SER A 72 -3.61 -15.46 -9.07
C SER A 72 -5.06 -15.91 -8.99
N HIS A 73 -6.00 -14.98 -9.06
CA HIS A 73 -7.44 -15.18 -8.86
C HIS A 73 -8.24 -14.60 -10.03
N MET A 74 -8.04 -15.17 -11.21
CA MET A 74 -8.64 -14.68 -12.45
C MET A 74 -10.17 -14.62 -12.44
N ALA A 75 -10.82 -15.44 -11.60
CA ALA A 75 -12.28 -15.41 -11.41
C ALA A 75 -12.79 -14.06 -10.88
N PHE A 76 -11.95 -13.24 -10.24
CA PHE A 76 -12.35 -11.91 -9.78
C PHE A 76 -12.74 -10.96 -10.92
N LEU A 77 -12.32 -11.26 -12.16
CA LEU A 77 -12.74 -10.51 -13.35
C LEU A 77 -14.25 -10.51 -13.56
N GLU A 78 -14.96 -11.58 -13.14
CA GLU A 78 -16.41 -11.68 -13.28
C GLU A 78 -17.17 -10.63 -12.46
N GLU A 79 -16.59 -10.18 -11.35
CA GLU A 79 -17.19 -9.24 -10.41
C GLU A 79 -16.83 -7.77 -10.71
N LEU A 80 -16.01 -7.54 -11.74
CA LEU A 80 -15.58 -6.21 -12.14
C LEU A 80 -16.67 -5.51 -12.95
N THR A 81 -16.84 -4.22 -12.67
CA THR A 81 -17.74 -3.38 -13.46
C THR A 81 -17.06 -2.96 -14.77
N PRO A 82 -17.81 -2.54 -15.80
CA PRO A 82 -17.21 -1.99 -17.02
C PRO A 82 -16.27 -0.81 -16.76
N GLU A 83 -16.53 -0.01 -15.72
CA GLU A 83 -15.66 1.09 -15.32
C GLU A 83 -14.33 0.58 -14.74
N ASP A 84 -14.36 -0.52 -13.98
CA ASP A 84 -13.16 -1.17 -13.44
C ASP A 84 -12.28 -1.70 -14.57
N HIS A 85 -12.88 -2.40 -15.55
CA HIS A 85 -12.18 -2.88 -16.76
C HIS A 85 -11.54 -1.73 -17.54
N ALA A 86 -12.28 -0.64 -17.77
CA ALA A 86 -11.74 0.54 -18.43
C ALA A 86 -10.59 1.17 -17.64
N ALA A 87 -10.68 1.24 -16.31
CA ALA A 87 -9.62 1.80 -15.46
C ALA A 87 -8.34 0.94 -15.48
N LEU A 88 -8.48 -0.38 -15.53
CA LEU A 88 -7.38 -1.31 -15.70
C LEU A 88 -6.74 -1.19 -17.09
N GLY A 89 -7.54 -1.24 -18.16
CA GLY A 89 -7.06 -1.17 -19.53
C GLY A 89 -6.40 0.16 -19.91
N THR A 90 -6.77 1.25 -19.24
CA THR A 90 -6.16 2.59 -19.44
C THR A 90 -4.92 2.85 -18.59
N GLN A 91 -4.47 1.88 -17.77
CA GLN A 91 -3.21 2.04 -17.05
C GLN A 91 -2.04 2.25 -18.01
N PRO A 92 -1.05 3.09 -17.66
CA PRO A 92 0.14 3.26 -18.46
C PRO A 92 0.82 1.92 -18.77
N ALA A 93 1.45 1.81 -19.94
CA ALA A 93 2.31 0.69 -20.23
C ALA A 93 3.39 0.56 -19.12
N PRO A 94 3.69 -0.66 -18.65
CA PRO A 94 3.31 -1.94 -19.24
C PRO A 94 1.99 -2.56 -18.75
N HIS A 95 1.28 -1.95 -17.79
CA HIS A 95 0.15 -2.59 -17.09
C HIS A 95 -1.14 -2.66 -17.91
N GLY A 96 -1.52 -1.59 -18.60
CA GLY A 96 -2.75 -1.57 -19.41
C GLY A 96 -2.83 -2.73 -20.41
N PRO A 97 -1.79 -2.96 -21.24
CA PRO A 97 -1.75 -4.11 -22.14
C PRO A 97 -1.88 -5.48 -21.46
N LEU A 98 -1.32 -5.67 -20.26
CA LEU A 98 -1.47 -6.91 -19.50
C LEU A 98 -2.93 -7.12 -19.06
N PHE A 99 -3.61 -6.08 -18.58
CA PHE A 99 -5.01 -6.20 -18.17
C PHE A 99 -5.95 -6.48 -19.33
N VAL A 100 -5.76 -5.79 -20.47
CA VAL A 100 -6.54 -6.04 -21.70
C VAL A 100 -6.33 -7.49 -22.18
N TRP A 101 -5.08 -7.97 -22.17
CA TRP A 101 -4.79 -9.35 -22.51
C TRP A 101 -5.48 -10.34 -21.56
N LEU A 102 -5.46 -10.08 -20.25
CA LEU A 102 -6.05 -10.96 -19.25
C LEU A 102 -7.59 -11.02 -19.37
N GLU A 103 -8.24 -9.90 -19.65
CA GLU A 103 -9.67 -9.83 -19.95
C GLU A 103 -10.02 -10.65 -21.20
N GLY A 104 -9.22 -10.55 -22.26
CA GLY A 104 -9.37 -11.39 -23.45
C GLY A 104 -9.26 -12.89 -23.14
N GLN A 105 -8.26 -13.29 -22.35
CA GLN A 105 -8.12 -14.69 -21.90
C GLN A 105 -9.34 -15.16 -21.09
N PHE A 106 -9.92 -14.28 -20.27
CA PHE A 106 -11.10 -14.59 -19.47
C PHE A 106 -12.34 -14.81 -20.34
N HIS A 107 -12.57 -13.93 -21.32
CA HIS A 107 -13.72 -14.07 -22.21
C HIS A 107 -13.63 -15.32 -23.09
N GLU A 108 -12.44 -15.69 -23.56
CA GLU A 108 -12.26 -16.85 -24.46
C GLU A 108 -12.28 -18.19 -23.72
N HIS A 109 -11.82 -18.22 -22.48
CA HIS A 109 -11.50 -19.48 -21.80
C HIS A 109 -12.03 -19.60 -20.37
N GLY A 110 -12.66 -18.56 -19.85
CA GLY A 110 -13.03 -18.46 -18.44
C GLY A 110 -11.81 -18.31 -17.52
N PRO A 111 -12.01 -18.48 -16.20
CA PRO A 111 -10.93 -18.42 -15.22
C PRO A 111 -9.87 -19.50 -15.46
N ARG A 112 -8.60 -19.09 -15.49
CA ARG A 112 -7.44 -19.98 -15.57
C ARG A 112 -6.49 -19.75 -14.41
N ALA A 113 -5.86 -20.82 -13.96
CA ALA A 113 -4.79 -20.75 -12.97
C ALA A 113 -3.54 -20.09 -13.57
N TRP A 114 -2.74 -19.45 -12.70
CA TRP A 114 -1.49 -18.78 -13.08
C TRP A 114 -0.57 -19.66 -13.95
N ALA A 115 -0.44 -20.95 -13.65
CA ALA A 115 0.43 -21.84 -14.43
C ALA A 115 0.06 -21.90 -15.92
N LEU A 116 -1.24 -21.88 -16.25
CA LEU A 116 -1.72 -21.86 -17.64
C LEU A 116 -1.56 -20.47 -18.26
N LEU A 117 -1.86 -19.41 -17.49
CA LEU A 117 -1.67 -18.03 -17.96
C LEU A 117 -0.20 -17.75 -18.29
N ARG A 118 0.73 -18.21 -17.45
CA ARG A 118 2.17 -18.09 -17.67
C ARG A 118 2.62 -18.82 -18.94
N GLU A 119 2.03 -19.97 -19.24
CA GLU A 119 2.32 -20.68 -20.49
C GLU A 119 1.83 -19.88 -21.71
N SER A 120 0.59 -19.38 -21.65
CA SER A 120 0.03 -18.51 -22.71
C SER A 120 0.79 -17.20 -22.90
N LEU A 121 1.54 -16.75 -21.89
CA LEU A 121 2.35 -15.53 -21.95
C LEU A 121 3.71 -15.73 -22.61
N ARG A 122 4.18 -16.95 -22.85
CA ARG A 122 5.54 -17.16 -23.40
C ARG A 122 5.72 -16.44 -24.74
N GLY A 123 6.71 -15.55 -24.81
CA GLY A 123 6.99 -14.71 -25.99
C GLY A 123 6.03 -13.53 -26.18
N HIS A 124 5.07 -13.32 -25.28
CA HIS A 124 4.16 -12.18 -25.31
C HIS A 124 4.83 -10.93 -24.70
N PRO A 125 4.56 -9.70 -25.21
CA PRO A 125 5.15 -8.47 -24.65
C PRO A 125 4.86 -8.22 -23.16
N CYS A 126 3.82 -8.85 -22.61
CA CYS A 126 3.46 -8.73 -21.20
C CYS A 126 4.11 -9.78 -20.28
N GLU A 127 4.86 -10.75 -20.84
CA GLU A 127 5.46 -11.86 -20.09
C GLU A 127 6.34 -11.35 -18.94
N ASP A 128 7.29 -10.46 -19.24
CA ASP A 128 8.24 -9.93 -18.26
C ASP A 128 7.54 -9.26 -17.07
N LEU A 129 6.48 -8.47 -17.35
CA LEU A 129 5.71 -7.82 -16.30
C LEU A 129 4.99 -8.86 -15.45
N ALA A 130 4.28 -9.80 -16.08
CA ALA A 130 3.50 -10.82 -15.38
C ALA A 130 4.38 -11.69 -14.48
N VAL A 131 5.53 -12.14 -14.99
CA VAL A 131 6.51 -12.90 -14.20
C VAL A 131 7.04 -12.05 -13.06
N LYS A 132 7.48 -10.81 -13.32
CA LYS A 132 7.99 -9.88 -12.30
C LYS A 132 7.02 -9.70 -11.13
N VAL A 133 5.73 -9.45 -11.42
CA VAL A 133 4.74 -9.23 -10.35
C VAL A 133 4.45 -10.51 -9.58
N MET A 134 4.49 -11.68 -10.22
CA MET A 134 4.22 -12.98 -9.63
C MET A 134 5.39 -13.59 -8.86
N THR A 135 6.64 -13.16 -9.09
CA THR A 135 7.83 -13.68 -8.38
C THR A 135 8.49 -12.68 -7.43
N GLY A 136 7.98 -11.45 -7.35
CA GLY A 136 8.53 -10.42 -6.46
C GLY A 136 8.36 -10.75 -4.98
N SER A 137 9.14 -10.10 -4.10
CA SER A 137 9.14 -10.34 -2.65
C SER A 137 7.79 -10.11 -1.94
N HIS A 138 6.84 -9.47 -2.61
CA HIS A 138 5.47 -9.24 -2.13
C HIS A 138 4.44 -10.17 -2.78
N ALA A 139 4.86 -11.24 -3.47
CA ALA A 139 3.99 -12.12 -4.27
C ALA A 139 2.96 -12.98 -3.50
N GLN A 140 2.60 -12.58 -2.29
CA GLN A 140 1.61 -13.27 -1.47
C GLN A 140 0.21 -12.87 -1.92
N THR A 141 -0.50 -13.82 -2.51
CA THR A 141 -1.94 -13.73 -2.82
C THR A 141 -2.68 -14.96 -2.30
N GLU A 142 -2.14 -15.60 -1.28
CA GLU A 142 -2.77 -16.71 -0.57
C GLU A 142 -3.48 -16.13 0.65
N GLY A 143 -4.69 -16.60 0.96
CA GLY A 143 -5.48 -16.07 2.07
C GLY A 143 -6.97 -16.21 1.86
N ASP A 144 -7.74 -15.51 2.69
CA ASP A 144 -9.20 -15.45 2.55
C ASP A 144 -9.58 -14.71 1.25
N LEU A 145 -10.31 -15.40 0.38
CA LEU A 145 -10.78 -14.84 -0.89
C LEU A 145 -11.70 -13.63 -0.69
N HIS A 146 -12.38 -13.49 0.46
CA HIS A 146 -13.17 -12.31 0.75
C HIS A 146 -12.27 -11.09 0.98
N GLU A 147 -11.20 -11.23 1.77
CA GLU A 147 -10.24 -10.16 2.03
C GLU A 147 -9.51 -9.73 0.75
N LEU A 148 -9.09 -10.70 -0.08
CA LEU A 148 -8.43 -10.41 -1.35
C LEU A 148 -9.35 -9.67 -2.34
N ARG A 149 -10.66 -9.95 -2.34
CA ARG A 149 -11.63 -9.18 -3.11
C ARG A 149 -11.79 -7.76 -2.61
N LEU A 150 -11.86 -7.56 -1.29
CA LEU A 150 -11.94 -6.23 -0.70
C LEU A 150 -10.68 -5.42 -1.02
N GLU A 151 -9.52 -6.06 -0.99
CA GLU A 151 -8.25 -5.46 -1.37
C GLU A 151 -8.24 -5.04 -2.85
N LEU A 152 -8.65 -5.93 -3.76
CA LEU A 152 -8.78 -5.59 -5.18
C LEU A 152 -9.76 -4.41 -5.37
N ARG A 153 -10.89 -4.40 -4.68
CA ARG A 153 -11.87 -3.32 -4.75
C ARG A 153 -11.30 -1.98 -4.28
N ASP A 154 -10.53 -1.97 -3.19
CA ASP A 154 -9.86 -0.75 -2.71
C ASP A 154 -8.80 -0.24 -3.71
N LEU A 155 -8.01 -1.14 -4.30
CA LEU A 155 -7.06 -0.79 -5.36
C LEU A 155 -7.76 -0.15 -6.56
N LEU A 156 -8.85 -0.75 -7.04
CA LEU A 156 -9.64 -0.26 -8.17
C LEU A 156 -10.28 1.10 -7.86
N ASN A 157 -10.87 1.27 -6.68
CA ASN A 157 -11.43 2.56 -6.24
C ASN A 157 -10.36 3.66 -6.26
N ARG A 158 -9.13 3.37 -5.80
CA ARG A 158 -8.02 4.33 -5.84
C ARG A 158 -7.59 4.66 -7.28
N MET A 159 -7.54 3.66 -8.16
CA MET A 159 -7.21 3.85 -9.57
C MET A 159 -8.28 4.69 -10.29
N LEU A 160 -9.56 4.43 -10.03
CA LEU A 160 -10.69 5.23 -10.54
C LEU A 160 -10.63 6.67 -10.06
N VAL A 161 -10.36 6.90 -8.77
CA VAL A 161 -10.20 8.25 -8.22
C VAL A 161 -9.06 9.01 -8.92
N GLU A 162 -7.96 8.34 -9.27
CA GLU A 162 -6.85 8.96 -10.00
C GLU A 162 -7.21 9.29 -11.44
N ASN A 163 -7.89 8.38 -12.13
CA ASN A 163 -8.39 8.63 -13.48
C ASN A 163 -9.37 9.82 -13.49
N ILE A 164 -10.32 9.84 -12.56
CA ILE A 164 -11.27 10.94 -12.41
C ILE A 164 -10.53 12.28 -12.17
N LYS A 165 -9.50 12.30 -11.31
CA LYS A 165 -8.70 13.51 -11.07
C LYS A 165 -7.97 13.99 -12.34
N ALA A 166 -7.46 13.07 -13.15
CA ALA A 166 -6.82 13.41 -14.42
C ALA A 166 -7.84 14.00 -15.42
N GLN A 167 -9.03 13.39 -15.54
CA GLN A 167 -10.12 13.89 -16.40
C GLN A 167 -10.62 15.26 -15.93
N GLN A 168 -10.80 15.46 -14.62
CA GLN A 168 -11.16 16.74 -14.02
C GLN A 168 -10.16 17.85 -14.37
N LYS A 169 -8.84 17.55 -14.32
CA LYS A 169 -7.79 18.50 -14.72
C LYS A 169 -7.89 18.89 -16.20
N ALA A 170 -8.18 17.93 -17.07
CA ALA A 170 -8.37 18.20 -18.50
C ALA A 170 -9.63 19.06 -18.76
N LEU A 171 -10.74 18.78 -18.07
CA LEU A 171 -11.97 19.56 -18.21
C LEU A 171 -11.81 21.02 -17.77
N ILE A 172 -11.03 21.28 -16.71
CA ILE A 172 -10.74 22.68 -16.29
C ILE A 172 -10.03 23.44 -17.41
N GLN A 173 -9.12 22.82 -18.15
CA GLN A 173 -8.44 23.45 -19.28
C GLN A 173 -9.41 23.75 -20.44
N GLN A 174 -10.44 22.92 -20.61
CA GLN A 174 -11.46 23.05 -21.65
C GLN A 174 -12.60 24.00 -21.28
N ALA A 175 -12.81 24.28 -19.99
CA ALA A 175 -13.94 25.05 -19.47
C ALA A 175 -14.04 26.48 -20.01
N ALA A 176 -12.93 27.06 -20.49
CA ALA A 176 -12.93 28.37 -21.13
C ALA A 176 -13.62 28.37 -22.51
N GLN A 177 -13.74 27.20 -23.16
CA GLN A 177 -14.21 27.04 -24.54
C GLN A 177 -15.46 26.16 -24.63
N ASP A 178 -15.68 25.27 -23.67
CA ASP A 178 -16.84 24.39 -23.60
C ASP A 178 -17.58 24.58 -22.26
N PRO A 179 -18.76 25.23 -22.25
CA PRO A 179 -19.53 25.42 -21.03
C PRO A 179 -20.05 24.08 -20.44
N THR A 180 -20.19 23.04 -21.26
CA THR A 180 -20.61 21.70 -20.78
C THR A 180 -19.48 20.97 -20.03
N ALA A 181 -18.23 21.43 -20.14
CA ALA A 181 -17.09 20.86 -19.41
C ALA A 181 -17.26 21.01 -17.89
N LEU A 182 -17.88 22.10 -17.42
CA LEU A 182 -18.18 22.29 -15.99
C LEU A 182 -19.26 21.34 -15.48
N GLU A 183 -20.24 20.98 -16.31
CA GLU A 183 -21.27 20.01 -15.96
C GLU A 183 -20.66 18.60 -15.81
N ARG A 184 -19.85 18.19 -16.80
CA ARG A 184 -19.10 16.93 -16.75
C ARG A 184 -18.17 16.87 -15.53
N TYR A 185 -17.52 17.98 -15.20
CA TYR A 185 -16.66 18.08 -14.01
C TYR A 185 -17.44 17.81 -12.71
N ARG A 186 -18.64 18.38 -12.55
CA ARG A 186 -19.48 18.17 -11.36
C ARG A 186 -19.94 16.72 -11.24
N ALA A 187 -20.31 16.08 -12.36
CA ALA A 187 -20.68 14.66 -12.37
C ALA A 187 -19.50 13.78 -11.92
N LEU A 188 -18.29 14.06 -12.42
CA LEU A 188 -17.08 13.38 -12.00
C LEU A 188 -16.74 13.62 -10.53
N GLU A 189 -16.97 14.83 -9.99
CA GLU A 189 -16.75 15.12 -8.58
C GLU A 189 -17.67 14.30 -7.67
N GLN A 190 -18.96 14.19 -8.03
CA GLN A 190 -19.91 13.34 -7.31
C GLN A 190 -19.48 11.88 -7.32
N ARG A 191 -19.03 11.36 -8.48
CA ARG A 191 -18.50 9.99 -8.60
C ARG A 191 -17.27 9.79 -7.71
N ARG A 192 -16.33 10.75 -7.68
CA ARG A 192 -15.14 10.68 -6.84
C ARG A 192 -15.49 10.61 -5.36
N ILE A 193 -16.41 11.46 -4.90
CA ILE A 193 -16.87 11.48 -3.51
C ILE A 193 -17.52 10.13 -3.14
N ALA A 194 -18.36 9.58 -4.02
CA ALA A 194 -18.96 8.27 -3.80
C ALA A 194 -17.89 7.16 -3.65
N LEU A 195 -16.89 7.10 -4.54
CA LEU A 195 -15.80 6.12 -4.46
C LEU A 195 -14.98 6.27 -3.17
N GLN A 196 -14.72 7.50 -2.73
CA GLN A 196 -14.00 7.77 -1.48
C GLN A 196 -14.83 7.45 -0.23
N GLY A 197 -16.15 7.52 -0.31
CA GLY A 197 -17.06 7.13 0.77
C GLY A 197 -17.27 5.62 0.88
N ILE A 198 -17.06 4.88 -0.22
CA ILE A 198 -17.17 3.41 -0.28
C ILE A 198 -15.86 2.73 0.15
N ALA A 199 -14.70 3.38 -0.05
CA ALA A 199 -13.42 2.83 0.36
C ALA A 199 -13.43 2.44 1.85
N PRO A 200 -13.00 1.21 2.21
CA PRO A 200 -12.99 0.79 3.59
C PRO A 200 -12.13 1.77 4.39
N ARG A 201 -12.74 2.46 5.36
CA ARG A 201 -11.97 3.17 6.39
C ARG A 201 -11.23 2.08 7.15
N SER A 202 -9.92 1.96 6.91
CA SER A 202 -9.08 1.08 7.72
C SER A 202 -9.32 1.41 9.21
N PRO A 203 -9.68 0.44 10.05
CA PRO A 203 -9.75 0.64 11.50
C PRO A 203 -8.36 0.95 12.08
#